data_AF-A0A8T1H4G7-F1
#
_entry.id   AF-A0A8T1H4G7-F1
#
_cell.length_a   1.000
_cell.length_b   1.000
_cell.length_c   1.000
_cell.angle_alpha   90.00
_cell.angle_beta   90.00
_cell.angle_gamma   90.00
#
_symmetry.space_group_name_H-M   'P 1'
#
loop_
_entity.id
_entity.type
_entity.pdbx_description
1 polymer ?
#
loop_
_entity_poly.entity_id
_entity_poly.type
_entity_poly.pdbx_seq_one_letter_code
_entity_poly.pdbx_strand_id
1 'polypeptide(L)'
;MNFRVMDEGRTVIVATPQESTWGFFVTHPSHGAIVGPQDRPLCNFTAAEGVASLTLWHERLAHTCSQYLKTMVDRGLVCGMLLRQRQLGTCDACHIGKQKKKYHRKKIDRETKVPNQMVYIDLLIPSKGNGTRFEAVLVIMDGYSRFVTVHMLTSKSSTVVNRHIKEYVLWAERQAGRQRGESERTKNVQQVLTDKGGEFVNGEMESWYKAHGIEYVLVGPKSSQLNLCERTHQSLIGMTKTTMHQAGFPMSLWPEALRNAVYIKSRVFN
;
A
#
# COMPACT_ATOMS: atom_id res chain seq x y z
N MET A 1 26.35 14.62 4.50
CA MET A 1 25.71 15.92 4.81
C MET A 1 24.38 15.62 5.48
N ASN A 2 24.06 16.21 6.63
CA ASN A 2 22.83 15.90 7.36
C ASN A 2 21.67 16.73 6.78
N PHE A 3 20.52 16.10 6.59
CA PHE A 3 19.29 16.80 6.18
C PHE A 3 18.48 17.17 7.43
N ARG A 4 17.96 18.39 7.50
CA ARG A 4 17.20 18.88 8.65
C ARG A 4 15.86 19.43 8.18
N VAL A 5 14.77 18.98 8.80
CA VAL A 5 13.45 19.60 8.68
C VAL A 5 13.24 20.47 9.91
N MET A 6 12.86 21.73 9.69
CA MET A 6 12.58 22.69 10.75
C MET A 6 11.09 23.02 10.79
N ASP A 7 10.57 23.20 11.99
CA ASP A 7 9.23 23.72 12.28
C ASP A 7 9.39 24.89 13.26
N GLU A 8 8.88 26.07 12.91
CA GLU A 8 9.03 27.32 13.70
C GLU A 8 10.47 27.60 14.19
N GLY A 9 11.47 27.31 13.35
CA GLY A 9 12.89 27.51 13.68
C GLY A 9 13.51 26.44 14.58
N ARG A 10 12.77 25.40 14.97
CA ARG A 10 13.26 24.25 15.73
C ARG A 10 13.45 23.06 14.80
N THR A 11 14.53 22.30 14.98
CA THR A 11 14.75 21.09 14.20
C THR A 11 13.85 19.97 14.72
N VAL A 12 12.91 19.51 13.89
CA VAL A 12 11.95 18.45 14.23
C VAL A 12 12.34 17.10 13.65
N ILE A 13 13.13 17.10 12.58
CA ILE A 13 13.67 15.88 11.96
C ILE A 13 15.13 16.11 11.58
N VAL A 14 16.05 15.29 12.09
CA VAL A 14 17.45 15.21 11.60
C VAL A 14 17.65 13.89 10.88
N ALA A 15 17.93 13.92 9.58
CA ALA A 15 18.39 12.76 8.84
C ALA A 15 19.92 12.75 8.79
N THR A 16 20.51 11.65 9.25
CA THR A 16 21.96 11.40 9.22
C THR A 16 22.25 10.22 8.30
N PRO A 17 23.15 10.34 7.32
CA PRO A 17 23.48 9.23 6.42
C PRO A 17 24.26 8.15 7.19
N GLN A 18 23.82 6.89 7.09
CA GLN A 18 24.50 5.71 7.61
C GLN A 18 24.66 4.71 6.47
N GLU A 19 25.89 4.56 5.95
CA GLU A 19 26.17 3.75 4.75
C GLU A 19 25.26 4.09 3.55
N SER A 20 24.14 3.36 3.41
CA SER A 20 23.11 3.46 2.36
C SER A 20 21.70 3.65 2.94
N THR A 21 21.59 4.15 4.17
CA THR A 21 20.35 4.43 4.90
C THR A 21 20.41 5.83 5.51
N TRP A 22 19.26 6.41 5.85
CA TRP A 22 19.22 7.65 6.63
C TRP A 22 18.60 7.32 8.00
N GLY A 23 19.35 7.54 9.07
CA GLY A 23 18.79 7.57 10.42
C GLY A 23 18.07 8.89 10.62
N PHE A 24 16.78 8.87 10.91
CA PHE A 24 16.05 10.08 11.28
C PHE A 24 16.05 10.20 12.81
N PHE A 25 16.02 11.39 13.36
CA PHE A 25 15.71 11.62 14.78
C PHE A 25 14.51 12.57 14.81
N VAL A 26 13.42 12.15 15.44
CA VAL A 26 12.20 12.96 15.54
C VAL A 26 12.13 13.58 16.94
N THR A 27 12.06 14.89 16.98
CA THR A 27 11.88 15.69 18.20
C THR A 27 10.46 16.23 18.25
N HIS A 28 9.72 15.94 19.33
CA HIS A 28 8.36 16.46 19.47
C HIS A 28 8.38 17.99 19.69
N PRO A 29 7.63 18.80 18.91
CA PRO A 29 7.72 20.27 18.94
C PRO A 29 7.45 20.90 20.31
N SER A 30 6.61 20.27 21.15
CA SER A 30 6.19 20.83 22.44
C SER A 30 7.04 20.42 23.66
N HIS A 31 7.88 19.38 23.58
CA HIS A 31 8.62 18.88 24.76
C HIS A 31 10.12 18.64 24.52
N GLY A 32 10.63 18.77 23.29
CA GLY A 32 12.06 18.65 22.99
C GLY A 32 12.67 17.26 23.22
N ALA A 33 11.90 16.29 23.70
CA ALA A 33 12.33 14.91 23.87
C ALA A 33 12.37 14.19 22.50
N ILE A 34 13.45 13.44 22.27
CA ILE A 34 13.62 12.54 21.13
C ILE A 34 12.63 11.38 21.32
N VAL A 35 11.65 11.27 20.44
CA VAL A 35 10.74 10.11 20.40
C VAL A 35 11.16 9.27 19.20
N GLY A 36 12.12 8.38 19.43
CA GLY A 36 12.65 7.48 18.43
C GLY A 36 13.73 6.60 19.05
N PRO A 37 13.88 5.34 18.61
CA PRO A 37 14.97 4.48 19.06
C PRO A 37 16.31 5.10 18.70
N GLN A 38 17.17 5.32 19.70
CA GLN A 38 18.43 6.05 19.54
C GLN A 38 19.46 5.28 18.68
N ASP A 39 19.27 3.96 18.51
CA ASP A 39 20.22 3.06 17.85
C ASP A 39 19.65 2.30 16.63
N ARG A 40 18.55 2.78 16.02
CA ARG A 40 17.97 2.10 14.85
C ARG A 40 17.67 3.04 13.68
N PRO A 41 17.91 2.62 12.42
CA PRO A 41 17.55 3.41 11.25
C PRO A 41 16.03 3.62 11.21
N LEU A 42 15.61 4.88 11.19
CA LEU A 42 14.21 5.30 11.26
C LEU A 42 13.50 5.33 9.89
N CYS A 43 14.26 5.35 8.77
CA CYS A 43 13.71 5.09 7.45
C CYS A 43 14.80 4.59 6.48
N ASN A 44 14.48 3.52 5.76
CA ASN A 44 15.29 3.01 4.66
C ASN A 44 14.75 3.58 3.34
N PHE A 45 15.55 4.40 2.66
CA PHE A 45 15.29 4.73 1.26
C PHE A 45 15.86 3.63 0.36
N THR A 46 15.20 3.39 -0.76
CA THR A 46 15.64 2.43 -1.77
C THR A 46 16.66 3.12 -2.67
N ALA A 47 17.94 2.75 -2.56
CA ALA A 47 18.89 3.00 -3.64
C ALA A 47 18.49 2.14 -4.84
N ALA A 48 18.49 2.71 -6.05
CA ALA A 48 18.13 2.00 -7.28
C ALA A 48 19.03 0.79 -7.55
N GLU A 49 20.26 0.84 -7.06
CA GLU A 49 21.21 -0.26 -7.05
C GLU A 49 21.82 -0.39 -5.66
N GLY A 50 21.97 -1.62 -5.16
CA GLY A 50 22.52 -1.85 -3.84
C GLY A 50 22.83 -3.31 -3.54
N VAL A 51 23.95 -3.51 -2.84
CA VAL A 51 24.29 -4.78 -2.20
C VAL A 51 23.91 -4.66 -0.73
N ALA A 52 22.98 -5.49 -0.27
CA ALA A 52 22.55 -5.47 1.13
C ALA A 52 22.17 -6.88 1.63
N SER A 53 22.09 -7.03 2.95
CA SER A 53 21.61 -8.26 3.57
C SER A 53 20.12 -8.47 3.27
N LEU A 54 19.65 -9.72 3.31
CA LEU A 54 18.22 -10.03 3.20
C LEU A 54 17.40 -9.34 4.30
N THR A 55 17.96 -9.20 5.50
CA THR A 55 17.34 -8.46 6.61
C THR A 55 17.12 -7.00 6.24
N LEU A 56 18.15 -6.32 5.72
CA LEU A 56 18.03 -4.92 5.35
C LEU A 56 17.03 -4.74 4.21
N TRP A 57 17.09 -5.58 3.17
CA TRP A 57 16.10 -5.55 2.08
C TRP A 57 14.67 -5.83 2.55
N HIS A 58 14.51 -6.73 3.51
CA HIS A 58 13.23 -7.01 4.14
C HIS A 58 12.67 -5.75 4.82
N GLU A 59 13.47 -5.04 5.59
CA GLU A 59 13.07 -3.78 6.22
C GLU A 59 12.80 -2.68 5.18
N ARG A 60 13.68 -2.50 4.19
CA ARG A 60 13.53 -1.50 3.10
C ARG A 60 12.22 -1.69 2.33
N LEU A 61 11.82 -2.94 2.10
CA LEU A 61 10.65 -3.31 1.32
C LEU A 61 9.44 -3.61 2.22
N ALA A 62 9.28 -2.81 3.28
CA ALA A 62 8.15 -2.83 4.22
C ALA A 62 7.82 -4.24 4.73
N HIS A 63 8.88 -4.96 5.09
CA HIS A 63 8.84 -6.30 5.65
C HIS A 63 8.22 -7.35 4.73
N THR A 64 8.37 -7.20 3.41
CA THR A 64 7.87 -8.19 2.45
C THR A 64 8.44 -9.58 2.76
N CYS A 65 7.66 -10.63 2.49
CA CYS A 65 8.06 -12.02 2.71
C CYS A 65 9.45 -12.29 2.12
N SER A 66 10.37 -12.81 2.94
CA SER A 66 11.75 -13.08 2.53
C SER A 66 11.86 -14.01 1.34
N GLN A 67 10.92 -14.94 1.18
CA GLN A 67 10.89 -15.85 0.03
C GLN A 67 10.62 -15.10 -1.28
N TYR A 68 9.78 -14.06 -1.25
CA TYR A 68 9.54 -13.22 -2.41
C TYR A 68 10.76 -12.37 -2.75
N LEU A 69 11.46 -11.84 -1.74
CA LEU A 69 12.72 -11.12 -1.93
C LEU A 69 13.79 -12.00 -2.60
N LYS A 70 13.95 -13.24 -2.13
CA LYS A 70 14.84 -14.23 -2.77
C LYS A 70 14.41 -14.50 -4.21
N THR A 71 13.12 -14.74 -4.43
CA THR A 71 12.57 -15.01 -5.77
C THR A 71 12.80 -13.86 -6.74
N MET A 72 12.64 -12.61 -6.29
CA MET A 72 12.90 -11.43 -7.13
C MET A 72 14.34 -11.40 -7.63
N VAL A 73 15.30 -11.68 -6.75
CA VAL A 73 16.72 -11.70 -7.10
C VAL A 73 17.06 -12.90 -7.97
N ASP A 74 16.62 -14.10 -7.56
CA ASP A 74 16.94 -15.36 -8.26
C ASP A 74 16.36 -15.44 -9.67
N ARG A 75 15.23 -14.76 -9.90
CA ARG A 75 14.57 -14.72 -11.22
C ARG A 75 14.82 -13.43 -11.99
N GLY A 76 15.69 -12.53 -11.49
CA GLY A 76 15.98 -11.26 -12.16
C GLY A 76 14.76 -10.37 -12.37
N LEU A 77 13.79 -10.39 -11.44
CA LEU A 77 12.55 -9.60 -11.54
C LEU A 77 12.73 -8.13 -11.11
N VAL A 78 13.91 -7.78 -10.64
CA VAL A 78 14.26 -6.46 -10.11
C VAL A 78 15.66 -6.09 -10.59
N CYS A 79 15.83 -4.85 -11.04
CA CYS A 79 17.13 -4.31 -11.40
C CYS A 79 17.85 -3.81 -10.13
N GLY A 80 19.16 -4.02 -10.05
CA GLY A 80 20.00 -3.39 -9.01
C GLY A 80 19.92 -3.99 -7.60
N MET A 81 19.12 -5.03 -7.35
CA MET A 81 19.01 -5.65 -6.03
C MET A 81 19.96 -6.86 -5.91
N LEU A 82 20.94 -6.78 -5.01
CA LEU A 82 21.86 -7.89 -4.71
C LEU A 82 21.83 -8.28 -3.23
N LEU A 83 21.91 -9.59 -2.96
CA LEU A 83 21.89 -10.17 -1.61
C LEU A 83 23.30 -10.55 -1.16
N ARG A 84 23.83 -9.88 -0.12
CA ARG A 84 25.09 -10.26 0.54
C ARG A 84 24.92 -11.47 1.47
N GLN A 85 23.79 -11.54 2.17
CA GLN A 85 23.40 -12.67 3.02
C GLN A 85 21.95 -13.06 2.73
N ARG A 86 21.67 -14.37 2.68
CA ARG A 86 20.35 -14.92 2.33
C ARG A 86 19.56 -15.47 3.52
N GLN A 87 20.10 -15.36 4.72
CA GLN A 87 19.41 -15.77 5.94
C GLN A 87 18.65 -14.57 6.52
N LEU A 88 17.40 -14.81 6.89
CA LEU A 88 16.60 -13.87 7.66
C LEU A 88 16.39 -14.51 9.03
N GLY A 89 16.86 -13.82 10.08
CA GLY A 89 16.56 -14.21 11.46
C GLY A 89 15.10 -13.96 11.82
N THR A 90 14.77 -14.10 13.11
CA THR A 90 13.45 -13.69 13.62
C THR A 90 13.28 -12.19 13.47
N CYS A 91 12.11 -11.75 12.98
CA CYS A 91 11.76 -10.34 12.87
C CYS A 91 10.61 -10.03 13.85
N ASP A 92 10.93 -9.41 14.98
CA ASP A 92 9.96 -9.12 16.04
C ASP A 92 8.85 -8.19 15.56
N ALA A 93 9.20 -7.21 14.71
CA ALA A 93 8.22 -6.33 14.10
C ALA A 93 7.22 -7.13 13.22
N CYS A 94 7.68 -8.15 12.49
CA CYS A 94 6.78 -9.02 11.72
C CYS A 94 5.89 -9.86 12.62
N HIS A 95 6.42 -10.38 13.74
CA HIS A 95 5.59 -11.08 14.71
C HIS A 95 4.48 -10.16 15.23
N ILE A 96 4.81 -8.94 15.64
CA ILE A 96 3.82 -8.00 16.18
C ILE A 96 2.82 -7.54 15.12
N GLY A 97 3.27 -7.21 13.90
CA GLY A 97 2.41 -6.61 12.88
C GLY A 97 1.71 -7.61 11.93
N LYS A 98 2.21 -8.85 11.81
CA LYS A 98 1.72 -9.85 10.84
C LYS A 98 1.25 -11.15 11.48
N GLN A 99 1.28 -11.29 12.80
CA GLN A 99 0.68 -12.44 13.47
C GLN A 99 -0.82 -12.52 13.15
N LYS A 100 -1.26 -13.70 12.73
CA LYS A 100 -2.64 -13.97 12.32
C LYS A 100 -3.08 -15.34 12.81
N LYS A 101 -4.39 -15.49 13.06
CA LYS A 101 -5.03 -16.79 13.24
C LYS A 101 -4.90 -17.61 11.95
N LYS A 102 -4.60 -18.90 12.06
CA LYS A 102 -4.57 -19.81 10.89
C LYS A 102 -5.98 -19.91 10.28
N TYR A 103 -6.09 -19.72 8.98
CA TYR A 103 -7.31 -19.94 8.20
C TYR A 103 -7.12 -21.08 7.22
N HIS A 104 -8.22 -21.72 6.81
CA HIS A 104 -8.21 -22.73 5.76
C HIS A 104 -7.77 -22.13 4.42
N ARG A 105 -6.98 -22.89 3.67
CA ARG A 105 -6.44 -22.50 2.37
C ARG A 105 -7.56 -22.55 1.33
N LYS A 106 -8.25 -21.43 1.10
CA LYS A 106 -9.14 -21.31 -0.07
C LYS A 106 -8.28 -21.22 -1.34
N LYS A 107 -8.67 -21.93 -2.40
CA LYS A 107 -8.07 -21.73 -3.73
C LYS A 107 -8.21 -20.25 -4.11
N ILE A 108 -7.14 -19.68 -4.65
CA ILE A 108 -7.17 -18.34 -5.23
C ILE A 108 -7.74 -18.51 -6.61
N ASP A 109 -8.98 -18.09 -6.83
CA ASP A 109 -9.46 -18.02 -8.19
C ASP A 109 -8.81 -16.83 -8.90
N ARG A 110 -8.29 -17.06 -10.10
CA ARG A 110 -7.62 -16.05 -10.93
C ARG A 110 -8.48 -15.86 -12.18
N GLU A 111 -9.74 -15.49 -11.97
CA GLU A 111 -10.73 -15.36 -13.05
C GLU A 111 -10.40 -14.22 -14.02
N THR A 112 -9.62 -13.22 -13.59
CA THR A 112 -9.22 -12.07 -14.39
C THR A 112 -8.07 -12.43 -15.34
N LYS A 113 -8.24 -12.08 -16.63
CA LYS A 113 -7.30 -12.40 -17.71
C LYS A 113 -6.56 -11.18 -18.24
N VAL A 114 -7.13 -9.99 -18.08
CA VAL A 114 -6.55 -8.73 -18.57
C VAL A 114 -6.70 -7.60 -17.55
N PRO A 115 -5.81 -6.58 -17.55
CA PRO A 115 -5.99 -5.37 -16.74
C PRO A 115 -7.33 -4.71 -17.00
N ASN A 116 -7.89 -4.07 -15.98
CA ASN A 116 -9.17 -3.32 -16.01
C ASN A 116 -10.42 -4.19 -16.27
N GLN A 117 -10.28 -5.52 -16.43
CA GLN A 117 -11.43 -6.41 -16.52
C GLN A 117 -12.31 -6.34 -15.27
N MET A 118 -11.69 -6.21 -14.10
CA MET A 118 -12.40 -6.19 -12.82
C MET A 118 -11.64 -5.31 -11.85
N VAL A 119 -12.31 -4.31 -11.29
CA VAL A 119 -11.76 -3.40 -10.29
C VAL A 119 -12.52 -3.60 -8.98
N TYR A 120 -11.79 -3.88 -7.91
CA TYR A 120 -12.34 -4.00 -6.57
C TYR A 120 -12.19 -2.69 -5.82
N ILE A 121 -13.24 -2.27 -5.12
CA ILE A 121 -13.30 -1.03 -4.36
C ILE A 121 -13.86 -1.34 -2.98
N ASP A 122 -13.19 -0.84 -1.94
CA ASP A 122 -13.61 -1.06 -0.55
C ASP A 122 -13.11 0.10 0.34
N LEU A 123 -13.80 0.36 1.44
CA LEU A 123 -13.45 1.36 2.44
C LEU A 123 -12.79 0.72 3.65
N LEU A 124 -11.53 1.06 3.88
CA LEU A 124 -10.85 0.77 5.13
C LEU A 124 -11.14 1.87 6.14
N ILE A 125 -11.72 1.49 7.29
CA ILE A 125 -12.01 2.42 8.38
C ILE A 125 -10.91 2.32 9.45
N PRO A 126 -10.08 3.36 9.63
CA PRO A 126 -9.10 3.38 10.72
C PRO A 126 -9.80 3.50 12.09
N SER A 127 -9.11 3.09 13.16
CA SER A 127 -9.61 3.19 14.53
C SER A 127 -9.95 4.63 14.91
N LYS A 128 -10.93 4.81 15.81
CA LYS A 128 -11.21 6.12 16.43
C LYS A 128 -9.96 6.61 17.17
N GLY A 129 -9.68 7.91 17.10
CA GLY A 129 -8.48 8.49 17.73
C GLY A 129 -7.16 8.14 17.03
N ASN A 130 -7.18 7.90 15.71
CA ASN A 130 -6.00 7.56 14.91
C ASN A 130 -4.94 8.69 14.79
N GLY A 131 -5.13 9.83 15.48
CA GLY A 131 -4.21 10.96 15.44
C GLY A 131 -4.23 11.76 14.14
N THR A 132 -5.24 11.57 13.28
CA THR A 132 -5.37 12.26 11.99
C THR A 132 -6.80 12.69 11.71
N ARG A 133 -6.98 13.54 10.70
CA ARG A 133 -8.29 13.99 10.20
C ARG A 133 -8.99 12.98 9.27
N PHE A 134 -8.36 11.85 8.97
CA PHE A 134 -8.89 10.91 7.99
C PHE A 134 -9.86 9.91 8.65
N GLU A 135 -11.07 9.85 8.10
CA GLU A 135 -12.15 9.00 8.58
C GLU A 135 -12.18 7.63 7.89
N ALA A 136 -11.66 7.56 6.66
CA ALA A 136 -11.62 6.35 5.85
C ALA A 136 -10.46 6.39 4.84
N VAL A 137 -10.16 5.22 4.29
CA VAL A 137 -9.28 5.06 3.14
C VAL A 137 -10.05 4.32 2.07
N LEU A 138 -10.21 4.95 0.90
CA LEU A 138 -10.70 4.26 -0.28
C LEU A 138 -9.57 3.42 -0.86
N VAL A 139 -9.75 2.11 -0.93
CA VAL A 139 -8.80 1.20 -1.55
C VAL A 139 -9.38 0.70 -2.85
N ILE A 140 -8.64 0.90 -3.94
CA ILE A 140 -9.03 0.48 -5.29
C ILE A 140 -7.96 -0.47 -5.82
N MET A 141 -8.34 -1.68 -6.22
CA MET A 141 -7.43 -2.72 -6.69
C MET A 141 -7.86 -3.26 -8.05
N ASP A 142 -6.93 -3.27 -9.01
CA ASP A 142 -7.13 -4.01 -10.27
C ASP A 142 -7.00 -5.52 -10.02
N GLY A 143 -8.03 -6.27 -10.43
CA GLY A 143 -8.14 -7.70 -10.17
C GLY A 143 -7.13 -8.55 -10.92
N TYR A 144 -6.56 -8.06 -12.03
CA TYR A 144 -5.53 -8.77 -12.80
C TYR A 144 -4.12 -8.46 -12.30
N SER A 145 -3.68 -7.21 -12.48
CA SER A 145 -2.32 -6.72 -12.21
C SER A 145 -2.00 -6.61 -10.72
N ARG A 146 -3.03 -6.55 -9.86
CA ARG A 146 -2.92 -6.33 -8.41
C ARG A 146 -2.37 -4.97 -8.05
N PHE A 147 -2.39 -4.04 -9.00
CA PHE A 147 -2.10 -2.65 -8.73
C PHE A 147 -3.15 -2.09 -7.78
N VAL A 148 -2.69 -1.44 -6.71
CA VAL A 148 -3.54 -0.83 -5.68
C VAL A 148 -3.32 0.67 -5.67
N THR A 149 -4.42 1.41 -5.64
CA THR A 149 -4.46 2.84 -5.35
C THR A 149 -5.20 3.05 -4.03
N VAL A 150 -4.74 4.02 -3.23
CA VAL A 150 -5.43 4.43 -2.01
C VAL A 150 -5.71 5.93 -1.99
N HIS A 151 -6.88 6.32 -1.52
CA HIS A 151 -7.24 7.72 -1.27
C HIS A 151 -7.60 7.91 0.20
N MET A 152 -6.89 8.80 0.88
CA MET A 152 -7.18 9.17 2.27
C MET A 152 -8.37 10.13 2.30
N LEU A 153 -9.45 9.76 2.95
CA LEU A 153 -10.70 10.51 2.94
C LEU A 153 -10.94 11.18 4.29
N THR A 154 -11.32 12.46 4.27
CA THR A 154 -11.80 13.19 5.45
C THR A 154 -13.30 13.03 5.68
N SER A 155 -14.00 12.38 4.75
CA SER A 155 -15.43 12.07 4.85
C SER A 155 -15.75 10.81 4.05
N LYS A 156 -16.69 10.02 4.55
CA LYS A 156 -17.20 8.80 3.89
C LYS A 156 -18.44 9.07 3.03
N SER A 157 -18.74 10.34 2.74
CA SER A 157 -19.91 10.68 1.93
C SER A 157 -19.80 10.05 0.54
N SER A 158 -20.93 9.59 0.00
CA SER A 158 -21.00 9.01 -1.34
C SER A 158 -20.42 9.96 -2.40
N THR A 159 -20.65 11.27 -2.26
CA THR A 159 -20.08 12.29 -3.16
C THR A 159 -18.55 12.30 -3.18
N VAL A 160 -17.89 12.21 -2.01
CA VAL A 160 -16.43 12.21 -1.92
C VAL A 160 -15.86 10.90 -2.44
N VAL A 161 -16.46 9.77 -2.06
CA VAL A 161 -16.05 8.43 -2.49
C VAL A 161 -16.19 8.31 -4.01
N ASN A 162 -17.37 8.60 -4.55
CA ASN A 162 -17.67 8.48 -5.98
C ASN A 162 -16.77 9.35 -6.84
N ARG A 163 -16.43 10.57 -6.39
CA ARG A 163 -15.48 11.44 -7.11
C ARG A 163 -14.14 10.74 -7.32
N HIS A 164 -13.57 10.13 -6.29
CA HIS A 164 -12.30 9.43 -6.40
C HIS A 164 -12.38 8.15 -7.24
N ILE A 165 -13.52 7.45 -7.21
CA ILE A 165 -13.74 6.29 -8.10
C ILE A 165 -13.75 6.73 -9.57
N LYS A 166 -14.50 7.79 -9.90
CA LYS A 166 -14.53 8.36 -11.27
C LYS A 166 -13.13 8.78 -11.73
N GLU A 167 -12.37 9.48 -10.87
CA GLU A 167 -10.98 9.87 -11.12
C GLU A 167 -10.08 8.65 -11.42
N TYR A 168 -10.19 7.59 -10.61
CA TYR A 168 -9.41 6.36 -10.80
C TYR A 168 -9.73 5.68 -12.14
N VAL A 169 -11.01 5.49 -12.47
CA VAL A 169 -11.41 4.83 -13.72
C VAL A 169 -10.82 5.57 -14.92
N LEU A 170 -11.03 6.88 -15.00
CA LEU A 170 -10.50 7.70 -16.10
C LEU A 170 -8.96 7.65 -16.17
N TRP A 171 -8.28 7.58 -15.02
CA TRP A 171 -6.83 7.43 -14.98
C TRP A 171 -6.38 6.04 -15.47
N ALA A 172 -7.02 4.97 -15.00
CA ALA A 172 -6.67 3.57 -15.27
C ALA A 172 -6.82 3.24 -16.77
N GLU A 173 -7.88 3.73 -17.40
CA GLU A 173 -8.12 3.55 -18.84
C GLU A 173 -7.04 4.25 -19.67
N ARG A 174 -6.61 5.45 -19.27
CA ARG A 174 -5.51 6.18 -19.93
C ARG A 174 -4.14 5.54 -19.70
N GLN A 175 -3.89 4.94 -18.52
CA GLN A 175 -2.61 4.27 -18.27
C GLN A 175 -2.49 2.95 -19.02
N ALA A 176 -3.59 2.18 -19.13
CA ALA A 176 -3.57 0.90 -19.83
C ALA A 176 -3.25 1.06 -21.33
N GLY A 177 -3.62 2.19 -21.95
CA GLY A 177 -3.27 2.52 -23.33
C GLY A 177 -1.83 2.98 -23.57
N ARG A 178 -1.02 3.20 -22.51
CA ARG A 178 0.40 3.60 -22.65
C ARG A 178 1.36 2.43 -22.75
N GLN A 179 0.92 1.24 -22.35
CA GLN A 179 1.77 0.05 -22.32
C GLN A 179 1.48 -0.83 -23.53
N ARG A 180 2.41 -0.79 -24.50
CA ARG A 180 2.46 -1.54 -25.77
C ARG A 180 1.79 -0.77 -26.91
N GLY A 181 2.51 -0.68 -28.04
CA GLY A 181 2.26 0.24 -29.15
C GLY A 181 0.83 0.22 -29.71
N GLU A 182 0.56 1.19 -30.59
CA GLU A 182 -0.73 1.66 -31.14
C GLU A 182 -1.79 0.62 -31.56
N SER A 183 -1.53 -0.69 -31.47
CA SER A 183 -2.41 -1.77 -31.94
C SER A 183 -3.27 -2.44 -30.85
N GLU A 184 -3.06 -2.23 -29.55
CA GLU A 184 -3.95 -2.76 -28.50
C GLU A 184 -4.95 -1.68 -28.02
N ARG A 185 -6.25 -1.90 -28.30
CA ARG A 185 -7.39 -1.07 -27.87
C ARG A 185 -7.26 -0.67 -26.39
N THR A 186 -7.65 0.56 -26.08
CA THR A 186 -7.85 1.08 -24.72
C THR A 186 -8.55 0.02 -23.86
N LYS A 187 -7.89 -0.46 -22.80
CA LYS A 187 -8.49 -1.43 -21.88
C LYS A 187 -9.37 -0.67 -20.91
N ASN A 188 -10.62 -0.46 -21.31
CA ASN A 188 -11.62 0.19 -20.47
C ASN A 188 -11.91 -0.66 -19.23
N VAL A 189 -12.35 -0.01 -18.16
CA VAL A 189 -12.83 -0.71 -16.98
C VAL A 189 -14.13 -1.43 -17.35
N GLN A 190 -14.18 -2.74 -17.18
CA GLN A 190 -15.37 -3.53 -17.55
C GLN A 190 -16.32 -3.72 -16.38
N GLN A 191 -15.79 -4.11 -15.21
CA GLN A 191 -16.58 -4.37 -14.01
C GLN A 191 -16.00 -3.65 -12.80
N VAL A 192 -16.88 -3.07 -11.98
CA VAL A 192 -16.55 -2.50 -10.67
C VAL A 192 -17.29 -3.28 -9.59
N LEU A 193 -16.53 -3.81 -8.64
CA LEU A 193 -17.02 -4.60 -7.53
C LEU A 193 -16.84 -3.80 -6.24
N THR A 194 -17.93 -3.54 -5.54
CA THR A 194 -17.90 -2.99 -4.17
C THR A 194 -18.53 -3.98 -3.21
N ASP A 195 -18.29 -3.78 -1.92
CA ASP A 195 -19.15 -4.38 -0.92
C ASP A 195 -20.53 -3.69 -0.92
N LYS A 196 -21.44 -4.17 -0.07
CA LYS A 196 -22.79 -3.58 0.07
C LYS A 196 -22.80 -2.32 0.94
N GLY A 197 -21.69 -1.58 1.02
CA GLY A 197 -21.60 -0.30 1.70
C GLY A 197 -22.57 0.73 1.10
N GLY A 198 -23.31 1.44 1.96
CA GLY A 198 -24.29 2.43 1.51
C GLY A 198 -23.66 3.62 0.78
N GLU A 199 -22.37 3.87 1.00
CA GLU A 199 -21.58 4.88 0.33
C GLU A 199 -21.44 4.66 -1.19
N PHE A 200 -21.53 3.41 -1.64
CA PHE A 200 -21.37 3.01 -3.04
C PHE A 200 -22.70 2.93 -3.80
N VAL A 201 -23.83 2.88 -3.07
CA VAL A 201 -25.17 2.76 -3.64
C VAL A 201 -25.76 4.17 -3.83
N ASN A 202 -25.57 4.73 -5.02
CA ASN A 202 -26.15 6.03 -5.41
C ASN A 202 -26.62 5.94 -6.88
N GLY A 203 -27.87 6.34 -7.15
CA GLY A 203 -28.44 6.33 -8.50
C GLY A 203 -27.67 7.20 -9.52
N GLU A 204 -27.01 8.27 -9.07
CA GLU A 204 -26.12 9.06 -9.92
C GLU A 204 -24.90 8.24 -10.37
N MET A 205 -24.30 7.47 -9.45
CA MET A 205 -23.12 6.66 -9.75
C MET A 205 -23.47 5.48 -10.64
N GLU A 206 -24.63 4.86 -10.42
CA GLU A 206 -25.15 3.80 -11.29
C GLU A 206 -25.39 4.31 -12.71
N SER A 207 -25.96 5.51 -12.86
CA SER A 207 -26.15 6.16 -14.16
C SER A 207 -24.81 6.46 -14.84
N TRP A 208 -23.82 6.89 -14.06
CA TRP A 208 -22.47 7.13 -14.57
C TRP A 208 -21.79 5.83 -15.06
N TYR A 209 -21.88 4.74 -14.29
CA TYR A 209 -21.36 3.43 -14.73
C TYR A 209 -22.02 2.96 -16.02
N LYS A 210 -23.36 3.06 -16.13
CA LYS A 210 -24.11 2.72 -17.35
C LYS A 210 -23.66 3.55 -18.55
N ALA A 211 -23.47 4.86 -18.37
CA ALA A 211 -22.99 5.75 -19.42
C ALA A 211 -21.57 5.43 -19.91
N HIS A 212 -20.74 4.81 -19.07
CA HIS A 212 -19.38 4.38 -19.42
C HIS A 212 -19.29 2.90 -19.81
N GLY A 213 -20.42 2.18 -19.85
CA GLY A 213 -20.46 0.75 -20.16
C GLY A 213 -19.84 -0.14 -19.08
N ILE A 214 -19.78 0.34 -17.83
CA ILE A 214 -19.20 -0.36 -16.69
C ILE A 214 -20.31 -1.16 -15.99
N GLU A 215 -20.09 -2.46 -15.79
CA GLU A 215 -20.96 -3.29 -14.98
C GLU A 215 -20.65 -3.10 -13.50
N TYR A 216 -21.64 -2.65 -12.73
CA TYR A 216 -21.52 -2.47 -11.29
C TYR A 216 -22.06 -3.69 -10.55
N VAL A 217 -21.22 -4.34 -9.76
CA VAL A 217 -21.53 -5.59 -9.06
C VAL A 217 -21.39 -5.41 -7.55
N LEU A 218 -22.50 -5.64 -6.83
CA LEU A 218 -22.51 -5.65 -5.38
C LEU A 218 -22.14 -7.02 -4.85
N VAL A 219 -21.03 -7.12 -4.14
CA VAL A 219 -20.50 -8.40 -3.68
C VAL A 219 -20.90 -8.66 -2.23
N GLY A 220 -21.49 -9.82 -1.96
CA GLY A 220 -21.82 -10.26 -0.61
C GLY A 220 -20.58 -10.69 0.19
N PRO A 221 -20.67 -10.70 1.54
CA PRO A 221 -19.57 -11.17 2.37
C PRO A 221 -19.18 -12.61 2.02
N LYS A 222 -17.86 -12.86 1.90
CA LYS A 222 -17.22 -14.18 1.65
C LYS A 222 -17.20 -14.70 0.20
N SER A 223 -17.43 -13.88 -0.82
CA SER A 223 -17.26 -14.33 -2.22
C SER A 223 -15.82 -14.77 -2.52
N SER A 224 -15.62 -15.67 -3.48
CA SER A 224 -14.28 -16.12 -3.94
C SER A 224 -13.41 -14.93 -4.37
N GLN A 225 -14.05 -14.00 -5.11
CA GLN A 225 -13.50 -12.78 -5.69
C GLN A 225 -12.99 -11.79 -4.63
N LEU A 226 -13.69 -11.63 -3.49
CA LEU A 226 -13.24 -10.75 -2.41
C LEU A 226 -12.03 -11.27 -1.64
N ASN A 227 -11.76 -12.58 -1.61
CA ASN A 227 -10.60 -13.11 -0.85
C ASN A 227 -9.27 -12.55 -1.39
N LEU A 228 -9.23 -12.08 -2.64
CA LEU A 228 -8.04 -11.45 -3.20
C LEU A 228 -7.87 -10.03 -2.66
N CYS A 229 -8.95 -9.23 -2.66
CA CYS A 229 -8.98 -7.90 -2.08
C CYS A 229 -8.66 -7.94 -0.57
N GLU A 230 -9.34 -8.82 0.18
CA GLU A 230 -9.12 -9.02 1.61
C GLU A 230 -7.66 -9.34 1.95
N ARG A 231 -7.01 -10.21 1.16
CA ARG A 231 -5.59 -10.53 1.38
C ARG A 231 -4.68 -9.35 1.11
N THR A 232 -4.97 -8.58 0.07
CA THR A 232 -4.22 -7.36 -0.23
C THR A 232 -4.39 -6.34 0.90
N HIS A 233 -5.61 -6.14 1.40
CA HIS A 233 -5.89 -5.27 2.54
C HIS A 233 -5.11 -5.69 3.78
N GLN A 234 -5.18 -6.97 4.14
CA GLN A 234 -4.43 -7.47 5.28
C GLN A 234 -2.92 -7.36 5.09
N SER A 235 -2.43 -7.46 3.86
CA SER A 235 -1.01 -7.27 3.55
C SER A 235 -0.60 -5.82 3.77
N LEU A 236 -1.38 -4.87 3.25
CA LEU A 236 -1.16 -3.43 3.45
C LEU A 236 -1.19 -3.05 4.92
N ILE A 237 -2.22 -3.49 5.67
CA ILE A 237 -2.31 -3.24 7.11
C ILE A 237 -1.11 -3.83 7.85
N GLY A 238 -0.71 -5.06 7.51
CA GLY A 238 0.45 -5.70 8.13
C GLY A 238 1.75 -4.97 7.83
N MET A 239 1.97 -4.55 6.58
CA MET A 239 3.13 -3.73 6.18
C MET A 239 3.16 -2.40 6.94
N THR A 240 2.03 -1.70 7.02
CA THR A 240 1.90 -0.43 7.75
C THR A 240 2.22 -0.62 9.24
N LYS A 241 1.55 -1.56 9.91
CA LYS A 241 1.76 -1.81 11.35
C LYS A 241 3.20 -2.21 11.66
N THR A 242 3.76 -3.13 10.87
CA THR A 242 5.13 -3.59 11.07
C THR A 242 6.12 -2.44 10.86
N THR A 243 5.97 -1.65 9.79
CA THR A 243 6.85 -0.50 9.52
C THR A 243 6.73 0.55 10.62
N MET A 244 5.52 0.89 11.06
CA MET A 244 5.32 1.84 12.15
C MET A 244 5.94 1.36 13.46
N HIS A 245 5.80 0.07 13.79
CA HIS A 245 6.40 -0.51 14.99
C HIS A 245 7.94 -0.54 14.88
N GLN A 246 8.47 -0.93 13.72
CA GLN A 246 9.91 -0.98 13.45
C GLN A 246 10.53 0.41 13.20
N ALA A 247 9.75 1.47 13.03
CA ALA A 247 10.27 2.84 13.03
C ALA A 247 10.04 3.52 14.38
N GLY A 248 8.96 3.19 15.09
CA GLY A 248 8.59 3.80 16.37
C GLY A 248 7.78 5.07 16.12
N PHE A 249 7.05 5.08 15.00
CA PHE A 249 6.31 6.25 14.57
C PHE A 249 5.07 6.49 15.44
N PRO A 250 4.74 7.76 15.73
CA PRO A 250 3.46 8.09 16.32
C PRO A 250 2.31 7.65 15.41
N MET A 251 1.15 7.38 16.00
CA MET A 251 -0.02 6.90 15.26
C MET A 251 -0.40 7.86 14.13
N SER A 252 -0.21 9.18 14.30
CA SER A 252 -0.51 10.20 13.30
C SER A 252 0.20 10.02 11.95
N LEU A 253 1.31 9.27 11.89
CA LEU A 253 2.03 8.96 10.64
C LEU A 253 1.55 7.69 9.92
N TRP A 254 0.45 7.08 10.39
CA TRP A 254 -0.13 5.92 9.73
C TRP A 254 -0.50 6.16 8.25
N PRO A 255 -0.97 7.37 7.82
CA PRO A 255 -1.29 7.60 6.41
C PRO A 255 -0.06 7.52 5.50
N GLU A 256 1.07 8.08 5.94
CA GLU A 256 2.34 8.06 5.24
C GLU A 256 2.89 6.64 5.17
N ALA A 257 2.83 5.91 6.28
CA ALA A 257 3.24 4.50 6.33
C ALA A 257 2.38 3.63 5.40
N LEU A 258 1.07 3.87 5.32
CA LEU A 258 0.18 3.15 4.39
C LEU A 258 0.47 3.51 2.93
N ARG A 259 0.68 4.79 2.60
CA ARG A 259 1.07 5.21 1.24
C ARG A 259 2.37 4.56 0.80
N ASN A 260 3.36 4.48 1.70
CA ASN A 260 4.62 3.79 1.45
C ASN A 260 4.40 2.27 1.24
N ALA A 261 3.56 1.64 2.07
CA ALA A 261 3.22 0.23 1.91
C ALA A 261 2.57 -0.05 0.54
N VAL A 262 1.66 0.81 0.08
CA VAL A 262 1.04 0.72 -1.26
C VAL A 262 2.07 0.90 -2.36
N TYR A 263 2.94 1.91 -2.24
CA TYR A 263 4.01 2.18 -3.20
C TYR A 263 4.92 0.95 -3.40
N ILE A 264 5.33 0.32 -2.29
CA ILE A 264 6.17 -0.89 -2.28
C ILE A 264 5.38 -2.08 -2.82
N LYS A 265 4.13 -2.27 -2.41
CA LYS A 265 3.30 -3.41 -2.83
C LYS A 265 3.11 -3.46 -4.34
N SER A 266 3.01 -2.30 -5.00
CA SER A 266 2.86 -2.17 -6.45
C SER A 266 4.18 -2.35 -7.23
N ARG A 267 5.33 -2.48 -6.55
CA ARG A 267 6.67 -2.61 -7.16
C ARG A 267 7.42 -3.86 -6.75
N VAL A 268 6.84 -4.66 -5.86
CA VAL A 268 7.45 -5.88 -5.33
C VAL A 268 6.64 -7.08 -5.80
N PHE A 269 7.36 -8.13 -6.22
CA PHE A 269 6.75 -9.40 -6.62
C PHE A 269 6.00 -10.04 -5.45
N ASN A 270 4.76 -10.48 -5.68
CA ASN A 270 3.86 -11.01 -4.64
C ASN A 270 2.88 -12.06 -5.16
#